data_AF-A0A0U0ZR31-F1
#
_entry.id   AF-A0A0U0ZR31-F1
#
_cell.length_a   1.000
_cell.length_b   1.000
_cell.length_c   1.000
_cell.angle_alpha   90.00
_cell.angle_beta   90.00
_cell.angle_gamma   90.00
#
_symmetry.space_group_name_H-M   'P 1'
#
loop_
_entity.id
_entity.type
_entity.pdbx_description
1 polymer ?
#
loop_
_entity_poly.entity_id
_entity_poly.type
_entity_poly.pdbx_seq_one_letter_code
_entity_poly.pdbx_strand_id
1 'polypeptide(L)'
;MNPAAVIVSRPYTWGNPYRFGQCHRIHGPSPHWHVYDADHNELPLEPVDRDEALAWSIFLFCEYMKEPGRTQEARTQLRGRDLACWCPLTQVCHGDVLLHIANKATPLDISALITVPSPRAGDDRW
;
A
#
# COMPACT_ATOMS: atom_id res chain seq x y z
N MET A 1 0.80 -6.79 23.00
CA MET A 1 1.46 -7.02 21.70
C MET A 1 2.07 -8.41 21.77
N ASN A 2 1.80 -9.30 20.80
CA ASN A 2 2.39 -10.64 20.81
C ASN A 2 3.90 -10.51 20.49
N PRO A 3 4.82 -10.90 21.40
CA PRO A 3 6.26 -10.78 21.16
C PRO A 3 6.76 -11.66 20.00
N ALA A 4 5.96 -12.64 19.55
CA ALA A 4 6.27 -13.50 18.40
C ALA A 4 5.77 -12.94 17.05
N ALA A 5 5.09 -11.79 17.03
CA ALA A 5 4.58 -11.20 15.80
C ALA A 5 5.72 -10.82 14.84
N VAL A 6 5.56 -11.10 13.55
CA VAL A 6 6.51 -10.70 12.52
C VAL A 6 6.32 -9.22 12.22
N ILE A 7 7.39 -8.44 12.34
CA ILE A 7 7.39 -7.02 12.01
C ILE A 7 7.43 -6.87 10.49
N VAL A 8 6.39 -6.27 9.91
CA VAL A 8 6.21 -6.08 8.46
C VAL A 8 6.30 -4.61 8.04
N SER A 9 7.02 -3.82 8.82
CA SER A 9 7.10 -2.38 8.62
C SER A 9 8.06 -2.00 7.47
N ARG A 10 7.95 -0.76 6.97
CA ARG A 10 8.66 -0.26 5.78
C ARG A 10 10.17 -0.54 5.67
N PRO A 11 11.00 -0.45 6.73
CA PRO A 11 12.43 -0.72 6.57
C PRO A 11 12.77 -2.23 6.47
N TYR A 12 11.78 -3.12 6.56
CA TYR A 12 11.95 -4.56 6.53
C TYR A 12 11.36 -5.17 5.25
N THR A 13 11.66 -6.45 5.02
CA THR A 13 11.32 -7.23 3.82
C THR A 13 9.87 -7.11 3.36
N TRP A 14 8.93 -7.01 4.30
CA TRP A 14 7.48 -7.02 4.03
C TRP A 14 6.83 -5.63 4.09
N GLY A 15 7.64 -4.58 4.13
CA GLY A 15 7.16 -3.21 4.12
C GLY A 15 6.49 -2.83 2.80
N ASN A 16 5.42 -2.04 2.86
CA ASN A 16 4.87 -1.40 1.66
C ASN A 16 5.86 -0.35 1.15
N PRO A 17 6.43 -0.51 -0.06
CA PRO A 17 7.37 0.45 -0.61
C PRO A 17 6.66 1.72 -1.13
N TYR A 18 5.36 1.66 -1.44
CA TYR A 18 4.60 2.79 -1.94
C TYR A 18 4.16 3.70 -0.81
N ARG A 19 4.73 4.90 -0.75
CA ARG A 19 4.47 5.89 0.31
C ARG A 19 3.42 6.88 -0.15
N PHE A 20 2.82 7.59 0.78
CA PHE A 20 1.99 8.75 0.48
C PHE A 20 2.17 9.83 1.55
N GLY A 21 1.87 11.08 1.20
CA GLY A 21 2.00 12.21 2.11
C GLY A 21 1.39 13.49 1.53
N GLN A 22 1.27 14.52 2.38
CA GLN A 22 0.89 15.86 1.96
C GLN A 22 2.12 16.64 1.52
N CYS A 23 2.05 17.26 0.35
CA CYS A 23 3.03 18.24 -0.10
C CYS A 23 2.36 19.62 -0.20
N HIS A 24 3.06 20.66 0.25
CA HIS A 24 2.69 22.03 -0.04
C HIS A 24 3.38 22.43 -1.34
N ARG A 25 2.63 22.48 -2.45
CA ARG A 25 3.17 23.05 -3.69
C ARG A 25 3.47 24.52 -3.45
N ILE A 26 4.69 24.95 -3.80
CA ILE A 26 5.17 26.33 -3.63
C ILE A 26 4.22 27.36 -4.28
N HIS A 27 3.48 26.97 -5.33
CA HIS A 27 2.53 27.84 -6.05
C HIS A 27 1.16 27.18 -6.32
N GLY A 28 0.64 26.30 -5.44
CA GLY A 28 -0.65 25.62 -5.63
C GLY A 28 -1.64 25.85 -4.47
N PRO A 29 -2.97 25.74 -4.69
CA PRO A 29 -3.95 25.86 -3.62
C PRO A 29 -3.97 24.60 -2.74
N SER A 30 -3.83 24.79 -1.41
CA SER A 30 -3.96 23.76 -0.36
C SER A 30 -2.97 22.58 -0.46
N PRO A 31 -2.75 21.82 0.63
CA PRO A 31 -1.90 20.64 0.57
C PRO A 31 -2.46 19.62 -0.42
N HIS A 32 -1.62 19.15 -1.34
CA HIS A 32 -1.93 18.07 -2.27
C HIS A 32 -1.43 16.75 -1.70
N TRP A 33 -2.18 15.67 -1.94
CA TRP A 33 -1.76 14.33 -1.59
C TRP A 33 -1.00 13.70 -2.75
N HIS A 34 0.12 13.04 -2.44
CA HIS A 34 0.96 12.39 -3.43
C HIS A 34 1.22 10.94 -3.02
N VAL A 35 1.47 10.09 -4.01
CA VAL A 35 1.92 8.71 -3.82
C VAL A 35 3.29 8.57 -4.46
N TYR A 36 4.18 7.85 -3.80
CA TYR A 36 5.55 7.61 -4.25
C TYR A 36 5.74 6.13 -4.55
N ASP A 37 6.57 5.83 -5.55
CA ASP A 37 7.00 4.47 -5.86
C ASP A 37 8.04 3.95 -4.85
N ALA A 38 8.54 2.73 -5.11
CA ALA A 38 9.55 2.09 -4.28
C ALA A 38 10.90 2.82 -4.24
N ASP A 39 11.20 3.58 -5.30
CA ASP A 39 12.43 4.36 -5.46
C ASP A 39 12.26 5.80 -4.94
N HIS A 40 11.13 6.10 -4.28
CA HIS A 40 10.76 7.41 -3.76
C HIS A 40 10.50 8.47 -4.84
N ASN A 41 10.26 8.06 -6.08
CA ASN A 41 9.77 8.98 -7.11
C ASN A 41 8.28 9.22 -6.93
N GLU A 42 7.86 10.46 -7.11
CA GLU A 42 6.44 10.81 -7.12
C GLU A 42 5.76 10.18 -8.33
N LEU A 43 4.67 9.44 -8.10
CA LEU A 43 3.85 8.89 -9.17
C LEU A 43 2.91 9.97 -9.71
N PRO A 44 2.59 9.95 -11.01
CA PRO A 44 1.65 10.88 -11.64
C PRO A 44 0.19 10.53 -11.27
N LEU A 45 -0.10 10.52 -9.96
CA LEU A 45 -1.39 10.27 -9.36
C LEU A 45 -1.82 11.53 -8.61
N GLU A 46 -3.10 11.89 -8.73
CA GLU A 46 -3.67 13.05 -8.05
C GLU A 46 -4.79 12.64 -7.07
N PRO A 47 -4.47 11.96 -5.95
CA PRO A 47 -5.45 11.69 -4.91
C PRO A 47 -6.08 12.98 -4.38
N VAL A 48 -7.41 13.00 -4.25
CA VAL A 48 -8.13 14.17 -3.73
C VAL A 48 -7.97 14.34 -2.22
N ASP A 49 -7.72 13.24 -1.52
CA ASP A 49 -7.60 13.21 -0.07
C ASP A 49 -6.65 12.09 0.41
N ARG A 50 -6.55 11.98 1.73
CA ARG A 50 -5.71 10.99 2.40
C ARG A 50 -6.12 9.56 2.08
N ASP A 51 -7.43 9.32 2.00
CA ASP A 51 -7.99 7.98 1.93
C ASP A 51 -7.84 7.43 0.52
N GLU A 52 -7.99 8.28 -0.51
CA GLU A 52 -7.64 7.94 -1.88
C GLU A 52 -6.13 7.68 -2.03
N ALA A 53 -5.27 8.47 -1.38
CA ALA A 53 -3.82 8.26 -1.41
C ALA A 53 -3.41 6.94 -0.73
N LEU A 54 -4.07 6.60 0.38
CA LEU A 54 -3.91 5.30 1.03
C LEU A 54 -4.39 4.16 0.13
N ALA A 55 -5.56 4.30 -0.50
CA ALA A 55 -6.10 3.29 -1.41
C ALA A 55 -5.14 3.01 -2.57
N TRP A 56 -4.56 4.06 -3.17
CA TRP A 56 -3.50 3.92 -4.18
C TRP A 56 -2.27 3.19 -3.64
N SER A 57 -1.77 3.57 -2.47
CA SER A 57 -0.62 2.92 -1.83
C SER A 57 -0.85 1.42 -1.58
N ILE A 58 -2.06 1.02 -1.19
CA ILE A 58 -2.44 -0.39 -1.01
C ILE A 58 -2.63 -1.10 -2.34
N PHE A 59 -3.30 -0.48 -3.30
CA PHE A 59 -3.49 -1.03 -4.65
C PHE A 59 -2.13 -1.37 -5.31
N LEU A 60 -1.20 -0.41 -5.31
CA LEU A 60 0.13 -0.60 -5.88
C LEU A 60 0.91 -1.69 -5.13
N PHE A 61 0.78 -1.75 -3.81
CA PHE A 61 1.39 -2.83 -3.04
C PHE A 61 0.85 -4.20 -3.40
N CYS A 62 -0.45 -4.31 -3.65
CA CYS A 62 -1.05 -5.54 -4.13
C CYS A 62 -0.50 -5.94 -5.51
N GLU A 63 -0.39 -5.01 -6.45
CA GLU A 63 0.23 -5.26 -7.75
C GLU A 63 1.70 -5.71 -7.61
N TYR A 64 2.45 -5.06 -6.73
CA TYR A 64 3.82 -5.43 -6.40
C TYR A 64 3.91 -6.86 -5.84
N MET A 65 2.97 -7.26 -4.99
CA MET A 65 2.96 -8.60 -4.39
C MET A 65 2.50 -9.71 -5.34
N LYS A 66 1.83 -9.40 -6.46
CA LYS A 66 1.40 -10.40 -7.46
C LYS A 66 2.57 -11.11 -8.16
N GLU A 67 3.79 -10.57 -8.07
CA GLU A 67 4.97 -11.28 -8.54
C GLU A 67 5.07 -12.67 -7.87
N PRO A 68 5.15 -13.78 -8.65
CA PRO A 68 5.08 -15.13 -8.08
C PRO A 68 6.11 -15.42 -6.99
N GLY A 69 7.33 -14.88 -7.12
CA GLY A 69 8.39 -15.03 -6.11
C GLY A 69 7.98 -14.44 -4.77
N ARG A 70 7.50 -13.19 -4.75
CA ARG A 70 7.05 -12.50 -3.53
C ARG A 70 5.84 -13.16 -2.90
N THR A 71 4.84 -13.53 -3.73
CA THR A 71 3.64 -14.23 -3.24
C THR A 71 4.02 -15.56 -2.58
N GLN A 72 4.89 -16.35 -3.20
CA GLN A 72 5.31 -17.64 -2.66
C GLN A 72 6.11 -17.48 -1.38
N GLU A 73 7.00 -16.50 -1.32
CA GLU A 73 7.80 -16.21 -0.14
C GLU A 73 6.92 -15.75 1.03
N ALA A 74 5.96 -14.86 0.78
CA ALA A 74 5.00 -14.40 1.80
C ALA A 74 4.19 -15.57 2.36
N ARG A 75 3.68 -16.47 1.49
CA ARG A 75 2.98 -17.69 1.92
C ARG A 75 3.86 -18.62 2.76
N THR A 76 5.12 -18.75 2.41
CA THR A 76 6.05 -19.64 3.10
C THR A 76 6.42 -19.09 4.48
N GLN A 77 6.69 -17.78 4.58
CA GLN A 77 7.24 -17.18 5.78
C GLN A 77 6.17 -16.68 6.76
N LEU A 78 5.00 -16.24 6.28
CA LEU A 78 4.01 -15.52 7.08
C LEU A 78 2.78 -16.35 7.45
N ARG A 79 2.56 -17.50 6.81
CA ARG A 79 1.38 -18.34 7.09
C ARG A 79 1.31 -18.75 8.56
N GLY A 80 0.16 -18.53 9.18
CA GLY A 80 -0.08 -18.85 10.59
C GLY A 80 0.66 -17.95 11.59
N ARG A 81 1.25 -16.83 11.15
CA ARG A 81 1.91 -15.86 12.02
C ARG A 81 1.08 -14.61 12.21
N ASP A 82 1.19 -14.01 13.40
CA ASP A 82 0.71 -12.66 13.64
C ASP A 82 1.65 -11.66 12.96
N LEU A 83 1.09 -10.62 12.33
CA LEU A 83 1.84 -9.55 11.69
C LEU A 83 1.69 -8.25 12.49
N ALA A 84 2.77 -7.49 12.59
CA ALA A 84 2.78 -6.18 13.26
C ALA A 84 3.33 -5.09 12.32
N CYS A 85 2.61 -3.98 12.24
CA CYS A 85 3.06 -2.77 11.57
C CYS A 85 2.65 -1.52 12.38
N TRP A 86 3.12 -0.34 11.98
CA TRP A 86 2.79 0.94 12.62
C TRP A 86 1.68 1.72 11.89
N CYS A 87 0.91 1.06 11.02
CA CYS A 87 -0.24 1.68 10.39
C CYS A 87 -1.39 1.84 11.41
N PRO A 88 -2.24 2.87 11.26
CA PRO A 88 -3.47 2.98 12.03
C PRO A 88 -4.36 1.74 11.84
N LEU A 89 -4.91 1.21 12.94
CA LEU A 89 -5.74 -0.01 12.94
C LEU A 89 -7.19 0.21 12.46
N THR A 90 -7.57 1.46 12.18
CA THR A 90 -8.94 1.84 11.80
C THR A 90 -9.20 1.75 10.30
N GLN A 91 -8.21 1.34 9.52
CA GLN A 91 -8.24 1.32 8.05
C GLN A 91 -7.45 0.12 7.55
N VAL A 92 -7.74 -0.31 6.32
CA VAL A 92 -6.95 -1.35 5.65
C VAL A 92 -5.50 -0.87 5.48
N CYS A 93 -4.57 -1.76 5.79
CA CYS A 93 -3.14 -1.53 5.69
C CYS A 93 -2.46 -2.63 4.86
N HIS A 94 -1.15 -2.50 4.67
CA HIS A 94 -0.37 -3.50 3.92
C HIS A 94 -0.25 -4.83 4.68
N GLY A 95 -0.37 -4.81 6.02
CA GLY A 95 -0.44 -6.02 6.84
C GLY A 95 -1.65 -6.89 6.48
N ASP A 96 -2.80 -6.28 6.17
CA ASP A 96 -4.01 -7.01 5.76
C ASP A 96 -3.82 -7.72 4.41
N VAL A 97 -3.12 -7.05 3.47
CA VAL A 97 -2.73 -7.63 2.18
C VAL A 97 -1.85 -8.86 2.40
N LEU A 98 -0.82 -8.75 3.25
CA LEU A 98 0.08 -9.87 3.56
C LEU A 98 -0.65 -11.02 4.27
N LEU A 99 -1.53 -10.73 5.23
CA LEU A 99 -2.38 -11.73 5.88
C LEU A 99 -3.28 -12.45 4.89
N HIS A 100 -3.86 -11.72 3.94
CA HIS A 100 -4.68 -12.29 2.88
C HIS A 100 -3.85 -13.25 2.00
N ILE A 101 -2.68 -12.81 1.53
CA ILE A 101 -1.78 -13.63 0.68
C ILE A 101 -1.33 -14.89 1.42
N ALA A 102 -0.92 -14.75 2.68
CA ALA A 102 -0.39 -15.84 3.48
C ALA A 102 -1.42 -16.96 3.71
N ASN A 103 -2.69 -16.58 3.83
CA ASN A 103 -3.76 -17.50 4.22
C ASN A 103 -4.68 -17.94 3.07
N LYS A 104 -4.77 -17.21 1.95
CA LYS A 104 -5.64 -17.55 0.80
C LYS A 104 -4.86 -18.06 -0.43
N ALA A 105 -5.43 -19.06 -1.12
CA ALA A 105 -4.79 -19.79 -2.23
C ALA A 105 -5.17 -19.29 -3.65
N THR A 106 -5.91 -18.20 -3.77
CA THR A 106 -6.48 -17.70 -5.04
C THR A 106 -6.09 -16.23 -5.28
N PRO A 107 -6.29 -15.65 -6.49
CA PRO A 107 -5.78 -14.31 -6.79
C PRO A 107 -6.21 -13.30 -5.73
N LEU A 108 -5.29 -12.38 -5.41
CA LEU A 108 -5.53 -11.22 -4.56
C LEU A 108 -6.78 -10.46 -5.04
N ASP A 109 -7.95 -10.76 -4.46
CA ASP A 109 -9.15 -9.97 -4.67
C ASP A 109 -9.12 -8.79 -3.71
N ILE A 110 -8.50 -7.72 -4.19
CA ILE A 110 -8.27 -6.49 -3.43
C ILE A 110 -9.47 -5.55 -3.51
N SER A 111 -10.42 -5.83 -4.40
CA SER A 111 -11.69 -5.09 -4.45
C SER A 111 -12.51 -5.29 -3.17
N ALA A 112 -12.28 -6.41 -2.47
CA ALA A 112 -12.83 -6.66 -1.14
C ALA A 112 -12.12 -5.90 -0.01
N LEU A 113 -10.94 -5.31 -0.26
CA LEU A 113 -10.12 -4.61 0.74
C LEU A 113 -10.21 -3.08 0.59
N ILE A 114 -10.30 -2.58 -0.64
CA ILE A 114 -10.36 -1.15 -0.92
C ILE A 114 -11.24 -0.88 -2.14
N THR A 115 -11.85 0.31 -2.20
CA THR A 115 -12.35 0.83 -3.48
C THR A 115 -11.15 1.11 -4.37
N VAL A 116 -11.06 0.43 -5.51
CA VAL A 116 -9.97 0.65 -6.47
C VAL A 116 -10.09 2.08 -7.01
N PRO A 117 -9.07 2.92 -6.81
CA PRO A 117 -9.12 4.28 -7.30
C PRO A 117 -8.97 4.30 -8.84
N SER A 118 -9.71 5.18 -9.50
CA SER A 118 -9.59 5.38 -10.95
C SER A 118 -8.52 6.45 -11.20
N PRO A 119 -7.56 6.23 -12.12
CA PRO A 119 -6.63 7.29 -12.50
C PRO A 119 -7.45 8.43 -13.09
N ARG A 120 -7.48 9.58 -12.41
CA ARG A 120 -7.97 10.82 -13.03
C ARG A 120 -6.91 11.19 -14.07
N ALA A 121 -7.33 11.33 -15.32
CA ALA A 121 -6.46 11.94 -16.33
C ALA A 121 -6.03 13.29 -15.75
N GLY A 122 -4.73 13.48 -15.55
CA GLY A 122 -4.20 14.79 -15.22
C GLY A 122 -4.74 15.75 -16.27
N ASP A 123 -5.39 16.83 -15.84
CA ASP A 123 -5.80 17.89 -16.76
C ASP A 123 -4.54 18.27 -17.55
N ASP A 124 -4.57 18.09 -18.87
CA ASP A 124 -3.50 18.40 -19.82
C ASP A 124 -3.25 19.93 -19.90
N ARG A 125 -2.91 20.55 -18.78
CA ARG A 125 -2.62 21.97 -18.63
C ARG A 125 -1.15 22.15 -18.31
N TRP A 126 -0.34 22.01 -19.35
CA TRP A 126 0.99 22.59 -19.48
C TRP A 126 0.90 23.91 -20.24
#